data_AF-A0A534RLJ4-F1
#
_entry.id   AF-A0A534RLJ4-F1
#
_cell.length_a   1.000
_cell.length_b   1.000
_cell.length_c   1.000
_cell.angle_alpha   90.00
_cell.angle_beta   90.00
_cell.angle_gamma   90.00
#
_symmetry.space_group_name_H-M   'P 1'
#
loop_
_entity.id
_entity.type
_entity.pdbx_description
1 polymer ?
#
loop_
_entity_poly.entity_id
_entity_poly.type
_entity_poly.pdbx_seq_one_letter_code
_entity_poly.pdbx_strand_id
1 'polypeptide(L)'
;MATTATNHWKLGLFVLLAVGAMLGTLFWLGARRFRRESFPAISYFDESVQGLDVGSPVKFRGVTVGTVSDITIAPDHRHVQVTADMYVDALVRLGLRTGAPKSGEEFIAPNLRVQLASAGITGVRFIQTDFFDPDRYPPPHLPFEPPWNYVPAAPSTLKNAEEAAIEILNRLPVLADRAKDTLADVK
;
A
#
# COMPACT_ATOMS: atom_id res chain seq x y z
N MET A 1 -67.22 35.06 18.84
CA MET A 1 -66.07 34.15 19.02
C MET A 1 -65.47 33.90 17.65
N ALA A 2 -64.29 34.46 17.35
CA ALA A 2 -63.63 34.24 16.06
C ALA A 2 -62.87 32.91 16.12
N THR A 3 -63.33 31.92 15.34
CA THR A 3 -62.63 30.64 15.16
C THR A 3 -61.45 30.86 14.22
N THR A 4 -60.24 30.96 14.79
CA THR A 4 -58.98 31.00 14.05
C THR A 4 -58.83 29.70 13.26
N ALA A 5 -58.87 29.78 11.92
CA ALA A 5 -58.64 28.63 11.05
C ALA A 5 -57.26 28.01 11.35
N THR A 6 -57.25 26.77 11.86
CA THR A 6 -56.03 26.05 12.18
C THR A 6 -55.30 25.67 10.90
N ASN A 7 -54.06 26.14 10.74
CA ASN A 7 -53.26 25.94 9.54
C ASN A 7 -52.53 24.57 9.57
N HIS A 8 -53.27 23.48 9.37
CA HIS A 8 -52.76 22.09 9.42
C HIS A 8 -51.60 21.80 8.45
N TRP A 9 -51.53 22.49 7.30
CA TRP A 9 -50.41 22.44 6.37
C TRP A 9 -49.07 22.83 7.01
N LYS A 10 -49.07 23.86 7.88
CA LYS A 10 -47.85 24.32 8.56
C LYS A 10 -47.33 23.27 9.54
N LEU A 11 -48.24 22.50 10.15
CA LEU A 11 -47.88 21.40 11.04
C LEU A 11 -47.26 20.23 10.25
N GLY A 12 -47.86 19.84 9.12
CA GLY A 12 -47.30 18.79 8.26
C GLY A 12 -45.91 19.14 7.72
N LEU A 13 -45.71 20.39 7.29
CA LEU A 13 -44.41 20.88 6.84
C LEU A 13 -43.37 20.85 7.97
N PHE A 14 -43.75 21.24 9.18
CA PHE A 14 -42.85 21.19 10.34
C PHE A 14 -42.40 19.76 10.65
N VAL A 15 -43.33 18.79 10.63
CA VAL A 15 -43.00 17.37 10.87
C VAL A 15 -42.08 16.84 9.77
N LEU A 16 -42.34 17.16 8.50
CA LEU A 16 -41.48 16.74 7.39
C LEU A 16 -40.07 17.32 7.50
N LEU A 17 -39.94 18.61 7.86
CA LEU A 17 -38.64 19.23 8.09
C LEU A 17 -37.91 18.61 9.28
N ALA A 18 -38.61 18.32 10.38
CA ALA A 18 -38.02 17.70 11.56
C ALA A 18 -37.50 16.29 11.26
N VAL A 19 -38.28 15.47 10.54
CA VAL A 19 -37.86 14.13 10.12
C VAL A 19 -36.69 14.20 9.15
N GLY A 20 -36.73 15.12 8.17
CA GLY A 20 -35.64 15.34 7.24
C GLY A 20 -34.34 15.77 7.94
N ALA A 21 -34.43 16.69 8.89
CA ALA A 21 -33.30 17.13 9.70
C ALA A 21 -32.76 15.98 10.57
N MET A 22 -33.63 15.15 11.14
CA MET A 22 -33.23 13.98 11.93
C MET A 22 -32.47 12.95 11.09
N LEU A 23 -33.00 12.59 9.91
CA LEU A 23 -32.33 11.67 8.98
C LEU A 23 -31.01 12.24 8.46
N GLY A 24 -30.99 13.53 8.10
CA GLY A 24 -29.77 14.21 7.67
C GLY A 24 -28.70 14.21 8.77
N THR A 25 -29.10 14.47 10.01
CA THR A 25 -28.18 14.43 11.17
C THR A 25 -27.64 13.02 11.41
N LEU A 26 -28.51 12.01 11.37
CA LEU A 26 -28.11 10.61 11.60
C LEU A 26 -27.14 10.12 10.51
N PHE A 27 -27.42 10.46 9.25
CA PHE A 27 -26.53 10.18 8.12
C PHE A 27 -25.18 10.88 8.28
N TRP A 28 -25.19 12.18 8.64
CA TRP A 28 -23.97 12.96 8.83
C TRP A 28 -23.11 12.43 9.98
N LEU A 29 -23.73 12.06 11.12
CA LEU A 29 -23.04 11.48 12.27
C LEU A 29 -22.46 10.10 11.94
N GLY A 30 -23.22 9.26 11.21
CA GLY A 30 -22.77 7.94 10.76
C GLY A 30 -21.58 8.04 9.81
N ALA A 31 -21.64 8.93 8.83
CA ALA A 31 -20.57 9.16 7.86
C ALA A 31 -19.30 9.73 8.52
N ARG A 32 -19.43 10.55 9.58
CA ARG A 32 -18.28 11.11 10.28
C ARG A 32 -17.43 10.06 11.00
N ARG A 33 -18.03 8.96 11.47
CA ARG A 33 -17.31 7.90 12.19
C ARG A 33 -16.38 7.06 11.29
N PHE A 34 -16.61 7.06 9.98
CA PHE A 34 -15.84 6.26 9.02
C PHE A 34 -14.62 6.97 8.42
N ARG A 35 -14.46 8.27 8.61
CA ARG A 35 -13.23 8.97 8.19
C ARG A 35 -12.12 8.70 9.21
N ARG A 36 -11.37 7.62 8.98
CA ARG A 36 -10.03 7.49 9.55
C ARG A 36 -9.13 8.53 8.90
N GLU A 37 -8.28 9.17 9.69
CA GLU A 37 -7.22 10.00 9.15
C GLU A 37 -6.20 9.10 8.45
N SER A 38 -5.97 9.37 7.17
CA SER A 38 -4.99 8.68 6.35
C SER A 38 -4.17 9.65 5.52
N PHE A 39 -3.02 9.20 5.05
CA PHE A 39 -2.18 9.91 4.09
C PHE A 39 -1.73 8.98 2.96
N PRO A 40 -1.56 9.49 1.74
CA PRO A 40 -1.12 8.68 0.61
C PRO A 40 0.38 8.41 0.70
N ALA A 41 0.78 7.17 0.49
CA ALA A 41 2.15 6.71 0.32
C ALA A 41 2.29 6.05 -1.06
N ILE A 42 3.34 6.39 -1.79
CA ILE A 42 3.55 5.91 -3.16
C ILE A 42 4.74 4.97 -3.18
N SER A 43 4.60 3.84 -3.88
CA SER A 43 5.67 2.87 -4.07
C SER A 43 5.74 2.42 -5.52
N TYR A 44 6.95 2.14 -6.00
CA TYR A 44 7.20 1.72 -7.37
C TYR A 44 7.78 0.31 -7.38
N PHE A 45 7.15 -0.60 -8.12
CA PHE A 45 7.57 -2.00 -8.22
C PHE A 45 8.09 -2.30 -9.63
N ASP A 46 9.28 -2.91 -9.72
CA ASP A 46 9.88 -3.44 -10.97
C ASP A 46 9.55 -4.93 -11.14
N GLU A 47 8.33 -5.31 -10.76
CA GLU A 47 7.83 -6.67 -10.85
C GLU A 47 6.31 -6.65 -11.05
N SER A 48 5.76 -7.76 -11.53
CA SER A 48 4.32 -7.88 -11.71
C SER A 48 3.59 -7.74 -10.37
N VAL A 49 2.65 -6.80 -10.29
CA VAL A 49 1.74 -6.64 -9.13
C VAL A 49 0.50 -7.55 -9.24
N GLN A 50 0.48 -8.52 -10.15
CA GLN A 50 -0.67 -9.38 -10.39
C GLN A 50 -1.18 -10.03 -9.08
N GLY A 51 -2.48 -9.95 -8.85
CA GLY A 51 -3.12 -10.42 -7.61
C GLY A 51 -3.19 -9.37 -6.51
N LEU A 52 -2.61 -8.17 -6.72
CA LEU A 52 -2.85 -6.99 -5.91
C LEU A 52 -3.97 -6.15 -6.54
N ASP A 53 -5.02 -5.90 -5.76
CA ASP A 53 -6.16 -5.08 -6.19
C ASP A 53 -6.31 -3.82 -5.35
N VAL A 54 -7.05 -2.83 -5.85
CA VAL A 54 -7.50 -1.69 -5.04
C VAL A 54 -8.33 -2.20 -3.86
N GLY A 55 -8.04 -1.71 -2.66
CA GLY A 55 -8.60 -2.23 -1.40
C GLY A 55 -7.75 -3.32 -0.73
N SER A 56 -6.68 -3.78 -1.37
CA SER A 56 -5.76 -4.75 -0.75
C SER A 56 -5.12 -4.16 0.52
N PRO A 57 -4.97 -4.95 1.58
CA PRO A 57 -4.45 -4.43 2.84
C PRO A 57 -2.95 -4.14 2.74
N VAL A 58 -2.52 -3.02 3.33
CA VAL A 58 -1.11 -2.77 3.63
C VAL A 58 -0.84 -3.18 5.06
N LYS A 59 0.14 -4.07 5.26
CA LYS A 59 0.39 -4.69 6.55
C LYS A 59 1.82 -4.47 7.01
N PHE A 60 1.99 -3.95 8.22
CA PHE A 60 3.27 -3.96 8.91
C PHE A 60 3.37 -5.22 9.77
N ARG A 61 4.29 -6.13 9.43
CA ARG A 61 4.49 -7.41 10.16
C ARG A 61 3.18 -8.16 10.47
N GLY A 62 2.25 -8.19 9.50
CA GLY A 62 0.95 -8.84 9.62
C GLY A 62 -0.19 -7.98 10.19
N VAL A 63 0.10 -6.80 10.74
CA VAL A 63 -0.92 -5.85 11.24
C VAL A 63 -1.31 -4.86 10.15
N THR A 64 -2.60 -4.73 9.85
CA THR A 64 -3.08 -3.78 8.84
C THR A 64 -2.82 -2.32 9.28
N VAL A 65 -2.04 -1.60 8.46
CA VAL A 65 -1.66 -0.20 8.65
C VAL A 65 -2.17 0.72 7.55
N GLY A 66 -2.78 0.17 6.49
CA GLY A 66 -3.32 0.96 5.40
C GLY A 66 -4.07 0.09 4.39
N THR A 67 -4.46 0.71 3.28
CA THR A 67 -5.11 0.05 2.14
C THR A 67 -4.56 0.58 0.84
N VAL A 68 -4.48 -0.26 -0.20
CA VAL A 68 -4.18 0.21 -1.56
C VAL A 68 -5.35 1.05 -2.05
N SER A 69 -5.07 2.27 -2.49
CA SER A 69 -6.07 3.22 -2.99
C SER A 69 -6.06 3.33 -4.50
N ASP A 70 -4.90 3.16 -5.15
CA ASP A 70 -4.77 3.23 -6.60
C ASP A 70 -3.58 2.39 -7.13
N ILE A 71 -3.70 1.87 -8.35
CA ILE A 71 -2.65 1.13 -9.05
C ILE A 71 -2.57 1.68 -10.48
N THR A 72 -1.42 2.25 -10.84
CA THR A 72 -1.19 2.87 -12.14
C THR A 72 0.22 2.53 -12.64
N ILE A 73 0.55 2.96 -13.86
CA ILE A 73 1.88 2.78 -14.44
C ILE A 73 2.70 4.05 -14.18
N ALA A 74 3.96 3.87 -13.79
CA ALA A 74 4.88 4.96 -13.54
C ALA A 74 5.21 5.72 -14.83
N PRO A 75 5.74 6.97 -14.75
CA PRO A 75 6.04 7.78 -15.92
C PRO A 75 7.00 7.13 -16.93
N ASP A 76 7.82 6.18 -16.47
CA ASP A 76 8.77 5.45 -17.30
C ASP A 76 8.17 4.25 -18.05
N HIS A 77 6.86 4.00 -17.90
CA HIS A 77 6.12 2.90 -18.52
C HIS A 77 6.66 1.50 -18.18
N ARG A 78 7.54 1.38 -17.19
CA ARG A 78 8.19 0.13 -16.79
C ARG A 78 7.80 -0.27 -15.37
N HIS A 79 7.82 0.68 -14.45
CA HIS A 79 7.42 0.39 -13.07
C HIS A 79 5.92 0.49 -12.88
N VAL A 80 5.39 -0.32 -11.98
CA VAL A 80 4.02 -0.16 -11.50
C VAL A 80 4.03 0.76 -10.30
N GLN A 81 3.28 1.85 -10.38
CA GLN A 81 3.03 2.76 -9.28
C GLN A 81 1.84 2.26 -8.46
N VAL A 82 2.06 2.04 -7.17
CA VAL A 82 1.00 1.70 -6.23
C VAL A 82 0.87 2.80 -5.20
N THR A 83 -0.33 3.35 -5.08
CA THR A 83 -0.69 4.33 -4.06
C THR A 83 -1.44 3.64 -2.95
N ALA A 84 -1.00 3.86 -1.72
CA ALA A 84 -1.60 3.30 -0.52
C ALA A 84 -1.99 4.40 0.47
N ASP A 85 -3.21 4.31 0.98
CA ASP A 85 -3.67 5.16 2.08
C ASP A 85 -3.27 4.54 3.41
N MET A 86 -2.29 5.16 4.07
CA MET A 86 -1.75 4.72 5.35
C MET A 86 -2.55 5.34 6.49
N TYR A 87 -3.03 4.52 7.42
CA TYR A 87 -3.83 4.94 8.56
C TYR A 87 -2.94 5.53 9.66
N VAL A 88 -3.16 6.81 9.99
CA VAL A 88 -2.36 7.53 10.99
C VAL A 88 -2.51 6.88 12.36
N ASP A 89 -3.74 6.54 12.76
CA ASP A 89 -4.03 5.91 14.05
C ASP A 89 -3.36 4.54 14.20
N ALA A 90 -3.26 3.76 13.12
CA ALA A 90 -2.60 2.47 13.12
C ALA A 90 -1.08 2.61 13.30
N LEU A 91 -0.45 3.54 12.58
CA LEU A 91 0.99 3.79 12.71
C LEU A 91 1.37 4.35 14.08
N VAL A 92 0.54 5.24 14.64
CA VAL A 92 0.73 5.78 15.99
C VAL A 92 0.63 4.68 17.05
N ARG A 93 -0.37 3.80 16.94
CA ARG A 93 -0.52 2.66 17.86
C ARG A 93 0.65 1.68 17.83
N LEU A 94 1.30 1.54 16.68
CA LEU A 94 2.48 0.69 16.53
C LEU A 94 3.79 1.38 16.93
N GLY A 95 3.73 2.65 17.37
CA GLY A 95 4.92 3.44 17.71
C GLY A 95 5.79 3.79 16.50
N LEU A 96 5.26 3.64 15.28
CA LEU A 96 5.99 3.93 14.04
C LEU A 96 5.99 5.42 13.71
N ARG A 97 4.99 6.17 14.18
CA ARG A 97 4.86 7.62 13.98
C ARG A 97 4.14 8.29 15.16
N THR A 98 4.21 9.62 15.24
CA THR A 98 3.49 10.45 16.22
C THR A 98 2.30 11.19 15.61
N GLY A 99 2.15 11.20 14.27
CA GLY A 99 1.06 11.85 13.55
C GLY A 99 1.19 11.75 12.03
N ALA A 100 0.26 12.41 11.32
CA ALA A 100 0.27 12.49 9.86
C ALA A 100 1.53 13.25 9.37
N PRO A 101 2.23 12.76 8.34
CA PRO A 101 3.40 13.42 7.80
C PRO A 101 3.01 14.75 7.15
N LYS A 102 3.81 15.78 7.39
CA LYS A 102 3.69 17.07 6.70
C LYS A 102 4.70 17.16 5.57
N SER A 103 4.36 17.90 4.51
CA SER A 103 5.28 18.19 3.42
C SER A 103 6.55 18.88 3.95
N GLY A 104 7.72 18.26 3.74
CA GLY A 104 9.01 18.74 4.25
C GLY A 104 9.53 18.05 5.50
N GLU A 105 8.75 17.15 6.11
CA GLU A 105 9.22 16.23 7.15
C GLU A 105 9.72 14.91 6.53
N GLU A 106 10.59 14.19 7.24
CA GLU A 106 11.00 12.84 6.86
C GLU A 106 9.75 11.94 6.82
N PHE A 107 9.33 11.60 5.61
CA PHE A 107 8.06 10.93 5.35
C PHE A 107 8.01 9.55 6.02
N ILE A 108 9.12 8.82 5.95
CA ILE A 108 9.26 7.46 6.46
C ILE A 108 10.71 7.21 6.89
N ALA A 109 10.90 6.37 7.91
CA ALA A 109 12.23 5.96 8.36
C ALA A 109 13.04 5.32 7.22
N PRO A 110 14.36 5.60 7.13
CA PRO A 110 15.18 5.28 5.96
C PRO A 110 15.31 3.78 5.65
N ASN A 111 15.03 2.93 6.64
CA ASN A 111 15.07 1.46 6.56
C ASN A 111 13.71 0.81 6.29
N LEU A 112 12.61 1.56 6.21
CA LEU A 112 11.32 0.99 5.88
C LEU A 112 11.29 0.61 4.38
N ARG A 113 10.84 -0.60 4.07
CA ARG A 113 10.54 -1.01 2.70
C ARG A 113 9.16 -1.62 2.61
N VAL A 114 8.59 -1.55 1.43
CA VAL A 114 7.40 -2.30 1.06
C VAL A 114 7.77 -3.47 0.14
N GLN A 115 7.07 -4.58 0.27
CA GLN A 115 7.28 -5.78 -0.51
C GLN A 115 5.92 -6.39 -0.86
N LEU A 116 5.79 -6.96 -2.06
CA LEU A 116 4.62 -7.76 -2.39
C LEU A 116 4.70 -9.11 -1.67
N ALA A 117 3.64 -9.45 -0.93
CA ALA A 117 3.49 -10.72 -0.24
C ALA A 117 2.22 -11.45 -0.70
N SER A 118 2.23 -12.78 -0.69
CA SER A 118 1.08 -13.60 -1.09
C SER A 118 0.28 -14.05 0.14
N ALA A 119 -1.04 -13.88 0.10
CA ALA A 119 -1.96 -14.41 1.08
C ALA A 119 -2.33 -15.86 0.71
N GLY A 120 -1.44 -16.80 1.03
CA GLY A 120 -1.62 -18.21 0.71
C GLY A 120 -1.32 -18.53 -0.76
N ILE A 121 -1.97 -19.58 -1.27
CA ILE A 121 -1.66 -20.21 -2.58
C ILE A 121 -2.62 -19.73 -3.68
N THR A 122 -3.70 -19.02 -3.32
CA THR A 122 -4.74 -18.56 -4.27
C THR A 122 -4.28 -17.43 -5.20
N GLY A 123 -3.05 -16.94 -5.05
CA GLY A 123 -2.50 -15.86 -5.87
C GLY A 123 -2.90 -14.45 -5.44
N VAL A 124 -3.72 -14.31 -4.39
CA VAL A 124 -4.04 -13.01 -3.79
C VAL A 124 -2.79 -12.42 -3.16
N ARG A 125 -2.48 -11.16 -3.48
CA ARG A 125 -1.32 -10.44 -2.95
C ARG A 125 -1.75 -9.26 -2.09
N PHE A 126 -0.85 -8.86 -1.21
CA PHE A 126 -1.00 -7.70 -0.36
C PHE A 126 0.36 -7.01 -0.21
N ILE A 127 0.35 -5.75 0.25
CA ILE A 127 1.59 -5.04 0.52
C ILE A 127 2.02 -5.35 1.94
N GLN A 128 3.21 -5.92 2.09
CA GLN A 128 3.88 -6.05 3.36
C GLN A 128 4.87 -4.91 3.54
N THR A 129 4.93 -4.36 4.74
CA THR A 129 5.88 -3.32 5.13
C THR A 129 6.70 -3.85 6.31
N ASP A 130 8.02 -3.71 6.23
CA ASP A 130 8.94 -4.06 7.33
C ASP A 130 10.18 -3.16 7.27
N PHE A 131 10.99 -3.21 8.32
CA PHE A 131 12.32 -2.66 8.35
C PHE A 131 13.29 -3.67 7.77
N PHE A 132 13.88 -3.31 6.65
CA PHE A 132 14.91 -4.09 5.98
C PHE A 132 16.26 -3.40 6.13
N ASP A 133 17.31 -4.20 6.12
CA ASP A 133 18.68 -3.69 6.11
C ASP A 133 18.94 -2.95 4.78
N PRO A 134 19.28 -1.65 4.79
CA PRO A 134 19.55 -0.87 3.58
C PRO A 134 20.68 -1.44 2.72
N ASP A 135 21.66 -2.12 3.33
CA ASP A 135 22.80 -2.70 2.61
C ASP A 135 22.36 -3.92 1.79
N ARG A 136 21.37 -4.67 2.29
CA ARG A 136 20.81 -5.84 1.62
C ARG A 136 19.72 -5.47 0.63
N TYR A 137 18.93 -4.44 0.93
CA TYR A 137 17.82 -3.96 0.13
C TYR A 137 17.96 -2.46 -0.13
N PRO A 138 18.94 -2.06 -0.97
CA PRO A 138 19.15 -0.67 -1.31
C PRO A 138 17.91 -0.11 -2.02
N PRO A 139 17.61 1.21 -1.87
CA PRO A 139 16.54 1.85 -2.62
C PRO A 139 16.75 1.62 -4.13
N PRO A 140 15.70 1.21 -4.87
CA PRO A 140 15.84 0.99 -6.31
C PRO A 140 16.15 2.29 -7.03
N HIS A 141 16.99 2.20 -8.06
CA HIS A 141 17.30 3.31 -8.95
C HIS A 141 16.11 3.59 -9.87
N LEU A 142 15.38 4.67 -9.60
CA LEU A 142 14.28 5.12 -10.46
C LEU A 142 14.82 6.09 -11.53
N PRO A 143 14.38 5.99 -12.79
CA PRO A 143 14.80 6.89 -13.86
C PRO A 143 14.11 8.27 -13.78
N PHE A 144 13.31 8.51 -12.74
CA PHE A 144 12.57 9.74 -12.48
C PHE A 144 12.69 10.11 -11.00
N GLU A 145 12.43 11.37 -10.69
CA GLU A 145 12.44 11.85 -9.30
C GLU A 145 11.13 11.43 -8.59
N PRO A 146 11.22 10.66 -7.50
CA PRO A 146 10.03 10.21 -6.79
C PRO A 146 9.40 11.36 -5.99
N PRO A 147 8.09 11.32 -5.73
CA PRO A 147 7.41 12.32 -4.92
C PRO A 147 7.86 12.23 -3.44
N TRP A 148 7.61 13.30 -2.67
CA TRP A 148 8.01 13.40 -1.26
C TRP A 148 7.44 12.29 -0.36
N ASN A 149 6.31 11.70 -0.75
CA ASN A 149 5.62 10.62 -0.05
C ASN A 149 5.98 9.22 -0.60
N TYR A 150 7.18 9.08 -1.15
CA TYR A 150 7.68 7.83 -1.69
C TYR A 150 8.21 6.87 -0.61
N VAL A 151 7.86 5.59 -0.76
CA VAL A 151 8.34 4.48 0.07
C VAL A 151 9.04 3.48 -0.83
N PRO A 152 10.34 3.20 -0.60
CA PRO A 152 11.09 2.29 -1.46
C PRO A 152 10.56 0.85 -1.40
N ALA A 153 10.44 0.22 -2.56
CA ALA A 153 10.06 -1.19 -2.67
C ALA A 153 11.29 -2.11 -2.58
N ALA A 154 11.09 -3.29 -2.00
CA ALA A 154 12.01 -4.40 -2.00
C ALA A 154 11.45 -5.55 -2.87
N PRO A 155 12.31 -6.33 -3.55
CA PRO A 155 11.87 -7.45 -4.38
C PRO A 155 11.07 -8.49 -3.57
N SER A 156 9.99 -9.01 -4.13
CA SER A 156 9.19 -10.07 -3.50
C SER A 156 9.99 -11.34 -3.23
N THR A 157 9.52 -12.15 -2.28
CA THR A 157 10.13 -13.47 -2.00
C THR A 157 10.12 -14.36 -3.22
N LEU A 158 9.07 -14.28 -4.04
CA LEU A 158 8.96 -15.03 -5.29
C LEU A 158 9.99 -14.55 -6.33
N LYS A 159 10.15 -13.23 -6.51
CA LYS A 159 11.16 -12.65 -7.41
C LYS A 159 12.57 -13.04 -7.00
N ASN A 160 12.90 -12.97 -5.72
CA ASN A 160 14.20 -13.40 -5.20
C ASN A 160 14.47 -14.89 -5.49
N ALA A 161 13.44 -15.75 -5.38
CA ALA A 161 13.58 -17.18 -5.67
C ALA A 161 13.79 -17.45 -7.17
N GLU A 162 13.09 -16.72 -8.04
CA GLU A 162 13.26 -16.78 -9.49
C GLU A 162 14.68 -16.36 -9.90
N GLU A 163 15.15 -15.22 -9.40
CA GLU A 163 16.50 -14.70 -9.67
C GLU A 163 17.57 -15.69 -9.20
N ALA A 164 17.42 -16.26 -8.01
CA ALA A 164 18.35 -17.27 -7.49
C ALA A 164 18.38 -18.54 -8.36
N ALA A 165 17.22 -19.00 -8.86
CA ALA A 165 17.15 -20.17 -9.73
C ALA A 165 17.81 -19.92 -11.09
N ILE A 166 17.56 -18.74 -11.70
CA ILE A 166 18.18 -18.33 -12.96
C ILE A 166 19.70 -18.21 -12.79
N GLU A 167 20.17 -17.60 -11.70
CA GLU A 167 21.60 -17.46 -11.41
C GLU A 167 22.30 -18.82 -11.29
N ILE A 168 21.68 -19.78 -10.58
CA ILE A 168 22.22 -21.13 -10.49
C ILE A 168 22.27 -21.79 -11.87
N LEU A 169 21.21 -21.69 -12.67
CA LEU A 169 21.13 -22.27 -14.01
C LEU A 169 22.22 -21.70 -14.93
N ASN A 170 22.46 -20.40 -14.86
CA ASN A 170 23.49 -19.71 -15.64
C ASN A 170 24.92 -20.08 -15.20
N ARG A 171 25.12 -20.50 -13.95
CA ARG A 171 26.42 -20.99 -13.46
C ARG A 171 26.70 -22.46 -13.81
N LEU A 172 25.67 -23.25 -14.14
CA LEU A 172 25.86 -24.68 -14.46
C LEU A 172 26.82 -24.93 -15.64
N PRO A 173 26.74 -24.22 -16.78
CA PRO A 173 27.68 -24.42 -17.88
C PRO A 173 29.14 -24.16 -17.47
N VAL A 174 29.38 -23.08 -16.71
CA VAL A 174 30.72 -22.70 -16.25
C VAL A 174 31.32 -23.75 -15.32
N LEU A 175 30.49 -24.34 -14.45
CA LEU A 175 30.92 -25.42 -13.57
C LEU A 175 31.21 -26.71 -14.35
N ALA A 176 30.40 -27.01 -15.36
CA ALA A 176 30.61 -28.17 -16.23
C ALA A 176 31.90 -28.03 -17.06
N ASP A 177 32.16 -26.84 -17.60
CA ASP A 177 33.38 -26.54 -18.37
C ASP A 177 34.62 -26.63 -17.48
N ARG A 178 34.60 -26.07 -16.26
CA ARG A 178 35.70 -26.19 -15.29
C ARG A 178 35.98 -27.64 -14.87
N ALA A 179 34.93 -28.44 -14.68
CA ALA A 179 35.07 -29.86 -14.38
C ALA A 179 35.69 -30.63 -15.55
N LYS A 180 35.33 -30.28 -16.78
CA LYS A 180 35.90 -30.88 -17.99
C LYS A 180 37.37 -30.51 -18.19
N ASP A 181 37.74 -29.25 -17.95
CA ASP A 181 39.11 -28.77 -18.09
C ASP A 181 40.03 -29.40 -17.04
N THR A 182 39.58 -29.52 -15.78
CA THR A 182 40.36 -30.20 -14.73
C THR A 182 40.51 -31.71 -14.98
N LEU A 183 39.50 -32.37 -15.57
CA LEU A 183 39.64 -33.77 -15.99
C LEU A 183 40.57 -33.96 -17.19
N ALA A 184 40.70 -32.94 -18.06
CA ALA A 184 41.60 -32.96 -19.21
C ALA A 184 43.07 -32.72 -18.82
N ASP A 185 43.31 -31.92 -17.78
CA ASP A 185 44.66 -31.55 -17.31
C ASP A 185 45.35 -32.65 -16.46
N VAL A 186 44.59 -33.65 -16.00
CA VAL A 186 45.09 -34.78 -15.16
C VAL A 186 45.54 -35.98 -16.02
N LYS A 187 45.67 -35.83 -17.34
CA LYS A 187 46.07 -36.90 -18.27
C LYS A 187 47.34 -36.54 -19.03
#